data_AF-A0A1Y6AH21-F1
#
_entry.id   AF-A0A1Y6AH21-F1
#
_cell.length_a   1.000
_cell.length_b   1.000
_cell.length_c   1.000
_cell.angle_alpha   90.00
_cell.angle_beta   90.00
_cell.angle_gamma   90.00
#
_symmetry.space_group_name_H-M   'P 1'
#
loop_
_entity.id
_entity.type
_entity.pdbx_description
1 polymer ?
#
loop_
_entity_poly.entity_id
_entity_poly.type
_entity_poly.pdbx_seq_one_letter_code
_entity_poly.pdbx_strand_id
1 'polypeptide(L)' 'MIDNALQYNGVTGELVALPFRDKHLITYKQPVQRLYSLKVVTGVGNNEFNPKGTATRGEAAAFLVKMLDASQK' A
#
# COMPACT_ATOMS: atom_id res chain seq x y z
N MET A 1 -3.32 -7.00 -5.51
CA MET A 1 -2.23 -7.61 -6.30
C MET A 1 -0.91 -7.58 -5.54
N ILE A 2 -0.37 -6.40 -5.19
CA ILE A 2 0.91 -6.27 -4.46
C ILE A 2 0.91 -7.04 -3.12
N ASP A 3 -0.12 -6.86 -2.30
CA ASP A 3 -0.26 -7.56 -1.01
C ASP A 3 -0.25 -9.10 -1.16
N ASN A 4 -0.99 -9.63 -2.13
CA ASN A 4 -1.00 -11.07 -2.40
C ASN A 4 0.37 -11.59 -2.89
N ALA A 5 1.09 -10.80 -3.70
CA ALA A 5 2.41 -11.17 -4.19
C ALA A 5 3.45 -11.21 -3.05
N LEU A 6 3.38 -10.27 -2.11
CA LEU A 6 4.25 -10.28 -0.93
C LEU A 6 3.94 -11.48 -0.03
N GLN A 7 2.66 -11.75 0.23
CA GLN A 7 2.25 -12.91 1.02
C GLN A 7 2.69 -14.24 0.39
N TYR A 8 2.61 -14.35 -0.93
CA TYR A 8 3.12 -15.53 -1.66
C TYR A 8 4.63 -15.74 -1.47
N ASN A 9 5.39 -14.65 -1.38
CA ASN A 9 6.83 -14.68 -1.07
C ASN A 9 7.13 -14.73 0.45
N GLY A 10 6.12 -15.02 1.30
CA GLY A 10 6.28 -15.15 2.74
C GLY A 10 6.34 -13.82 3.51
N VAL A 11 6.19 -12.67 2.86
CA VAL A 11 6.21 -11.35 3.49
C VAL A 11 4.79 -10.87 3.76
N THR A 12 4.40 -10.83 5.03
CA THR A 12 3.08 -10.35 5.46
C THR A 12 3.21 -9.16 6.40
N GLY A 13 2.61 -8.03 6.01
CA GLY A 13 2.52 -6.85 6.87
C GLY A 13 1.52 -7.02 8.01
N GLU A 14 1.65 -6.18 9.03
CA GLU A 14 0.71 -6.14 10.15
C GLU A 14 -0.54 -5.30 9.82
N LEU A 15 -1.65 -5.60 10.47
CA LEU A 15 -2.87 -4.81 10.36
C LEU A 15 -2.77 -3.54 11.21
N VAL A 16 -2.22 -2.48 10.61
CA VAL A 16 -2.06 -1.18 11.28
C VAL A 16 -3.22 -0.22 10.98
N ALA A 17 -3.44 0.75 11.86
CA ALA A 17 -4.41 1.82 11.63
C ALA A 17 -3.92 2.76 10.51
N LEU A 18 -4.79 3.03 9.53
CA LEU A 18 -4.48 3.99 8.47
C LEU A 18 -4.69 5.43 8.95
N PRO A 19 -3.70 6.32 8.82
CA PRO A 19 -3.84 7.73 9.23
C PRO A 19 -4.60 8.59 8.20
N PHE A 20 -5.23 7.97 7.20
CA PHE A 20 -5.86 8.69 6.10
C PHE A 20 -7.30 9.13 6.43
N ARG A 21 -7.65 10.36 6.06
CA ARG A 21 -8.99 10.96 6.25
C ARG A 21 -10.04 10.32 5.35
N ASP A 22 -9.63 9.98 4.14
CA ASP A 22 -10.43 9.33 3.10
C ASP A 22 -10.41 7.79 3.19
N LYS A 23 -9.94 7.21 4.31
CA LYS A 23 -9.89 5.75 4.53
C LYS A 23 -11.24 5.04 4.36
N HIS A 24 -12.35 5.77 4.49
CA HIS A 24 -13.69 5.25 4.31
C HIS A 24 -14.02 4.95 2.84
N LEU A 25 -13.32 5.57 1.89
CA LEU A 25 -13.45 5.35 0.46
C LEU A 25 -12.65 4.13 -0.05
N ILE A 26 -11.81 3.53 0.81
CA ILE A 26 -11.00 2.36 0.49
C ILE A 26 -11.87 1.11 0.52
N THR A 27 -12.05 0.47 -0.64
CA THR A 27 -12.77 -0.81 -0.75
C THR A 27 -12.02 -1.94 -0.04
N TYR A 28 -10.72 -2.08 -0.27
CA TYR A 28 -9.89 -3.16 0.26
C TYR A 28 -8.98 -2.65 1.38
N LYS A 29 -9.52 -2.50 2.59
CA LYS A 29 -8.79 -1.90 3.72
C LYS A 29 -7.62 -2.74 4.21
N GLN A 30 -7.82 -4.05 4.43
CA GLN A 30 -6.78 -4.92 5.00
C GLN A 30 -5.51 -4.97 4.14
N PRO A 31 -5.58 -5.14 2.81
CA PRO A 31 -4.39 -5.05 1.96
C PRO A 31 -3.68 -3.70 2.09
N VAL A 32 -4.42 -2.58 2.13
CA VAL A 32 -3.82 -1.25 2.28
C VAL A 32 -3.16 -1.09 3.65
N GLN A 33 -3.75 -1.65 4.72
CA GLN A 33 -3.14 -1.66 6.06
C GLN A 33 -1.81 -2.39 6.07
N ARG A 34 -1.75 -3.61 5.54
CA ARG A 34 -0.52 -4.40 5.46
C ARG A 34 0.54 -3.72 4.59
N LEU A 35 0.14 -3.21 3.43
CA LEU A 35 1.07 -2.50 2.54
C LEU A 35 1.58 -1.19 3.16
N TYR A 36 0.77 -0.54 3.98
CA TYR A 36 1.17 0.65 4.73
C TYR A 36 2.16 0.29 5.85
N SER A 37 1.95 -0.80 6.60
CA SER A 37 2.90 -1.26 7.62
C SER A 37 4.27 -1.60 7.03
N LEU A 38 4.28 -2.17 5.82
CA LEU A 38 5.49 -2.50 5.07
C LEU A 38 6.11 -1.28 4.35
N LYS A 39 5.53 -0.08 4.49
CA LYS A 39 5.94 1.16 3.80
C LYS A 39 5.91 1.07 2.27
N VAL A 40 5.24 0.07 1.70
CA VAL A 40 5.08 -0.12 0.25
C VAL A 40 4.13 0.93 -0.32
N VAL A 41 3.04 1.19 0.40
CA VAL A 41 2.05 2.20 0.03
C VAL A 41 2.15 3.40 0.97
N THR A 42 2.12 4.59 0.38
CA THR A 42 2.11 5.88 1.08
C THR A 42 0.97 6.73 0.55
N GLY A 43 0.45 7.65 1.37
CA GLY A 43 -0.57 8.60 0.92
C GLY A 43 -0.01 9.63 -0.06
N VAL A 44 -0.91 10.43 -0.62
CA VAL A 44 -0.60 11.47 -1.63
C VAL A 44 -0.33 12.86 -1.01
N GLY A 45 -0.25 12.93 0.33
CA GLY A 45 -0.19 14.18 1.08
C GLY A 45 -1.51 14.50 1.77
N ASN A 46 -1.57 15.59 2.55
CA ASN A 46 -2.77 16.06 3.26
C ASN A 46 -3.52 15.02 4.13
N ASN A 47 -2.82 13.98 4.56
CA ASN A 47 -3.42 12.79 5.21
C ASN A 47 -4.48 12.10 4.33
N GLU A 48 -4.26 12.03 3.02
CA GLU A 48 -5.14 11.35 2.06
C GLU A 48 -4.42 10.20 1.36
N PHE A 49 -5.19 9.17 1.03
CA PHE A 49 -4.74 8.03 0.24
C PHE A 49 -5.14 8.14 -1.23
N ASN A 50 -6.24 8.82 -1.53
CA ASN A 50 -6.88 9.00 -2.83
C ASN A 50 -7.25 7.67 -3.53
N PRO A 51 -8.11 6.81 -2.93
CA PRO A 51 -8.42 5.48 -3.47
C PRO A 51 -9.23 5.48 -4.77
N LYS A 52 -9.85 6.61 -5.13
CA LYS A 52 -10.62 6.78 -6.38
C LYS A 52 -9.86 7.55 -7.44
N GLY A 53 -8.67 8.05 -7.11
CA GLY A 53 -7.81 8.76 -8.05
C GLY A 53 -7.16 7.83 -9.06
N THR A 54 -6.72 8.41 -10.17
CA THR A 54 -5.93 7.69 -11.17
C THR A 54 -4.47 7.67 -10.73
N ALA A 55 -3.91 6.47 -10.55
CA ALA A 55 -2.48 6.32 -10.31
C ALA A 55 -1.70 6.62 -11.60
N THR A 56 -0.67 7.45 -11.49
CA THR A 56 0.30 7.69 -12.55
C THR A 56 1.21 6.47 -12.74
N ARG A 57 1.83 6.37 -13.92
CA ARG A 57 2.82 5.32 -14.19
C ARG A 57 4.01 5.38 -13.22
N GLY A 58 4.38 6.59 -12.78
CA GLY A 58 5.46 6.80 -11.80
C GLY A 58 5.09 6.25 -10.43
N GLU A 59 3.87 6.49 -9.95
CA GLU A 59 3.39 5.94 -8.67
C GLU A 59 3.28 4.41 -8.72
N ALA A 60 2.76 3.87 -9.83
CA ALA A 60 2.70 2.42 -10.02
C ALA A 60 4.11 1.79 -9.98
N ALA A 61 5.10 2.40 -10.67
CA ALA A 61 6.48 1.94 -10.64
C ALA A 61 7.09 2.05 -9.23
N ALA A 62 6.84 3.15 -8.52
CA ALA A 62 7.32 3.33 -7.15
C ALA A 62 6.79 2.26 -6.19
N PHE A 63 5.52 1.85 -6.33
CA PHE A 63 4.97 0.76 -5.52
C PHE A 63 5.62 -0.59 -5.83
N LEU A 64 5.93 -0.87 -7.10
CA LEU A 64 6.64 -2.10 -7.48
C LEU A 64 8.06 -2.14 -6.93
N VAL A 65 8.80 -1.04 -7.00
CA VAL A 65 10.16 -0.96 -6.43
C VAL A 65 10.13 -1.20 -4.93
N LYS A 66 9.25 -0.50 -4.20
CA LYS A 66 9.12 -0.71 -2.74
C LYS A 66 8.67 -2.12 -2.38
N MET A 67 7.85 -2.75 -3.21
CA MET A 67 7.47 -4.16 -3.04
C MET A 67 8.68 -5.09 -3.16
N LEU A 68 9.53 -4.87 -4.16
CA LEU A 68 10.76 -5.66 -4.32
C LEU A 68 11.70 -5.47 -3.13
N ASP A 69 11.88 -4.23 -2.67
CA ASP A 69 12.70 -3.92 -1.49
C ASP A 69 12.16 -4.61 -0.21
N ALA A 70 10.83 -4.66 -0.06
CA ALA A 70 10.18 -5.33 1.06
C ALA A 70 10.27 -6.86 0.97
N SER A 71 10.41 -7.43 -0.23
CA SER A 71 10.52 -8.88 -0.45
C SER A 71 11.94 -9.42 -0.30
N GLN A 72 12.96 -8.56 -0.27
CA GLN A 72 14.37 -8.94 -0.18
C GLN A 72 14.93 -8.94 1.25
N LYS A 73 14.10 -8.64 2.25
CA LYS A 73 14.45 -8.70 3.67
C LYS A 73 13.95 -9.99 4.28
#